data_AF-A0A971ASH9-F1
#
_entry.id   AF-A0A971ASH9-F1
#
_cell.length_a   1.000
_cell.length_b   1.000
_cell.length_c   1.000
_cell.angle_alpha   90.00
_cell.angle_beta   90.00
_cell.angle_gamma   90.00
#
_symmetry.space_group_name_H-M   'P 1'
#
loop_
_entity.id
_entity.type
_entity.pdbx_description
1 polymer ?
#
loop_
_entity_poly.entity_id
_entity_poly.type
_entity_poly.pdbx_seq_one_letter_code
_entity_poly.pdbx_strand_id
1 'polypeptide(L)' 'MKLVLTIFVILAINYYTFTYARSLWRDDNNKLAACGTALLALLATIPPILMIFIRNI' A
#
# COMPACT_ATOMS: atom_id res chain seq x y z
N MET A 1 19.04 -5.94 9.53
CA MET A 1 18.96 -5.25 8.22
C MET A 1 17.76 -5.67 7.37
N LYS A 2 17.49 -6.97 7.17
CA LYS A 2 16.38 -7.44 6.32
C LYS A 2 14.99 -6.86 6.69
N LEU A 3 14.66 -6.81 7.98
CA LEU A 3 13.36 -6.28 8.46
C LEU A 3 13.14 -4.79 8.12
N VAL A 4 14.17 -3.97 8.33
CA VAL A 4 14.15 -2.53 8.01
C VAL A 4 13.92 -2.34 6.51
N LEU A 5 14.65 -3.10 5.69
CA LEU A 5 14.52 -3.08 4.23
C LEU A 5 13.10 -3.48 3.77
N THR A 6 12.53 -4.53 4.38
CA THR A 6 11.15 -4.95 4.11
C THR A 6 10.13 -3.87 4.44
N ILE A 7 10.26 -3.19 5.59
CA ILE A 7 9.38 -2.09 5.99
C ILE A 7 9.48 -0.93 5.00
N PHE A 8 10.69 -0.53 4.62
CA PHE A 8 10.89 0.53 3.63
C PHE A 8 10.28 0.20 2.27
N VAL A 9 10.45 -1.04 1.79
CA VAL A 9 9.86 -1.48 0.51
C VAL A 9 8.34 -1.47 0.56
N ILE A 10 7.74 -1.97 1.66
CA ILE A 10 6.27 -1.96 1.83
C ILE A 10 5.74 -0.51 1.84
N LEU A 11 6.40 0.40 2.56
CA LEU A 11 6.01 1.79 2.62
C LEU A 11 6.14 2.49 1.25
N ALA A 12 7.24 2.25 0.53
CA ALA A 12 7.47 2.84 -0.78
C ALA A 12 6.44 2.39 -1.84
N ILE A 13 6.14 1.10 -1.89
CA ILE A 13 5.14 0.54 -2.82
C ILE A 13 3.75 1.10 -2.51
N ASN A 14 3.39 1.18 -1.23
CA ASN A 14 2.10 1.73 -0.83
C ASN A 14 2.01 3.23 -1.09
N TYR A 15 3.07 3.99 -0.82
CA TYR A 15 3.12 5.42 -1.13
C TYR A 15 2.91 5.68 -2.61
N TYR A 16 3.59 4.92 -3.47
CA TYR A 16 3.38 4.98 -4.92
C TYR A 16 1.93 4.65 -5.29
N THR A 17 1.40 3.56 -4.76
CA THR A 17 0.05 3.07 -5.10
C THR A 17 -1.04 4.05 -4.63
N PHE A 18 -0.90 4.68 -3.46
CA PHE A 18 -1.80 5.73 -2.99
C PHE A 18 -1.70 7.00 -3.83
N THR A 19 -0.49 7.37 -4.26
CA THR A 19 -0.28 8.52 -5.15
C THR A 19 -0.91 8.26 -6.52
N TYR A 20 -0.79 7.03 -7.02
CA TYR A 20 -1.42 6.60 -8.26
C TYR A 20 -2.95 6.58 -8.15
N ALA A 21 -3.52 6.10 -7.04
CA ALA A 21 -4.96 6.17 -6.78
C ALA A 21 -5.45 7.63 -6.76
N ARG A 22 -4.67 8.56 -6.20
CA ARG A 22 -4.97 10.00 -6.23
C ARG A 22 -4.96 10.55 -7.65
N SER A 23 -3.99 10.16 -8.48
CA SER A 23 -3.92 10.58 -9.88
C SER A 23 -5.10 10.04 -10.68
N LEU A 24 -5.45 8.76 -10.52
CA LEU A 24 -6.67 8.17 -11.10
C LEU A 24 -7.94 8.94 -10.72
N TRP A 25 -8.01 9.43 -9.48
CA TRP A 25 -9.17 10.19 -9.00
C TRP A 25 -9.25 11.59 -9.58
N ARG A 26 -8.11 12.31 -9.63
CA ARG A 26 -8.08 13.74 -9.99
C ARG A 26 -7.80 14.00 -11.46
N ASP A 27 -6.88 13.25 -12.05
CA ASP A 27 -6.37 13.49 -13.39
C ASP A 27 -7.18 12.69 -14.40
N ASP A 28 -7.39 11.39 -14.14
CA ASP A 28 -8.12 10.50 -15.04
C ASP A 28 -9.64 10.48 -14.78
N ASN A 29 -10.10 11.11 -13.69
CA ASN A 29 -11.49 11.14 -13.22
C ASN A 29 -12.14 9.75 -13.07
N ASN A 30 -11.32 8.70 -12.98
CA ASN A 30 -11.74 7.31 -12.89
C ASN A 30 -11.82 6.88 -11.42
N LYS A 31 -12.89 7.33 -10.76
CA LYS A 31 -13.12 7.15 -9.32
C LYS A 31 -13.24 5.68 -8.92
N LEU A 32 -13.78 4.82 -9.79
CA LEU A 32 -13.93 3.40 -9.51
C LEU A 32 -12.58 2.68 -9.47
N ALA A 33 -11.72 2.96 -10.46
CA ALA A 33 -10.35 2.47 -10.45
C ALA A 33 -9.56 3.03 -9.26
N ALA A 34 -9.66 4.33 -9.00
CA ALA A 34 -9.01 4.96 -7.84
C ALA A 34 -9.40 4.31 -6.50
N CYS A 35 -10.70 4.07 -6.27
CA CYS A 35 -11.18 3.36 -5.08
C CYS A 35 -10.64 1.93 -5.01
N GLY A 36 -10.68 1.18 -6.12
CA GLY A 36 -10.14 -0.18 -6.18
C GLY A 36 -8.64 -0.22 -5.88
N THR A 37 -7.86 0.70 -6.45
CA THR A 37 -6.42 0.82 -6.22
C THR A 37 -6.09 1.19 -4.78
N ALA A 38 -6.83 2.13 -4.17
CA ALA A 38 -6.65 2.49 -2.76
C ALA A 38 -7.01 1.33 -1.81
N LEU A 39 -8.07 0.59 -2.11
CA LEU A 39 -8.47 -0.59 -1.33
C LEU A 39 -7.41 -1.71 -1.44
N LEU A 40 -6.89 -1.95 -2.65
CA LEU A 40 -5.81 -2.90 -2.89
C LEU A 40 -4.53 -2.52 -2.14
N ALA A 41 -4.17 -1.23 -2.09
CA ALA A 41 -3.03 -0.76 -1.31
C ALA A 41 -3.20 -1.10 0.18
N LEU A 42 -4.37 -0.82 0.76
CA LEU A 42 -4.67 -1.17 2.15
C LEU A 42 -4.55 -2.68 2.39
N LEU A 43 -5.17 -3.49 1.53
CA LEU A 43 -5.13 -4.95 1.62
C LEU A 43 -3.72 -5.53 1.41
N ALA A 44 -2.86 -4.88 0.63
CA ALA A 44 -1.47 -5.28 0.46
C ALA A 44 -0.58 -4.90 1.66
N THR A 45 -0.98 -3.90 2.45
CA THR A 45 -0.20 -3.42 3.61
C THR A 45 -0.51 -4.23 4.88
N ILE A 46 -1.77 -4.60 5.10
CA ILE A 46 -2.23 -5.22 6.35
C ILE A 46 -1.56 -6.59 6.62
N PRO A 47 -1.52 -7.55 5.67
CA PRO A 47 -0.94 -8.87 5.91
C PRO A 47 0.56 -8.85 6.29
N PRO A 48 1.44 -8.12 5.58
CA PRO A 48 2.86 -8.09 5.97
C PRO A 48 3.08 -7.37 7.31
N ILE A 49 2.28 -6.35 7.64
CA ILE A 49 2.32 -5.73 8.98
C ILE A 49 1.91 -6.75 10.05
N LEU A 50 0.79 -7.46 9.86
CA LEU A 50 0.34 -8.50 10.80
C LEU A 50 1.38 -9.61 10.95
N MET A 51 2.01 -10.07 9.87
CA MET A 51 3.08 -11.07 9.94
C MET A 51 4.29 -10.58 10.73
N ILE A 52 4.67 -9.30 10.62
CA ILE A 52 5.76 -8.72 11.42
C ILE A 52 5.41 -8.73 12.91
N PHE A 53 4.18 -8.37 13.28
CA PHE A 53 3.75 -8.35 14.68
C PHE A 53 3.54 -9.74 15.27
N ILE A 54 2.88 -10.66 14.55
CA ILE A 54 2.62 -12.04 15.02
C ILE A 54 3.92 -12.83 15.21
N ARG A 55 4.92 -12.64 14.33
CA ARG A 55 6.20 -13.33 14.45
C ARG A 55 7.08 -12.83 15.61
N ASN A 56 6.81 -11.62 16.11
CA ASN A 56 7.54 -11.01 17.23
C ASN A 56 6.86 -11.20 18.60
N ILE A 57 5.73 -11.92 18.65
CA ILE A 57 5.08 -12.44 19.88
C ILE A 57 5.51 -13.89 20.06
#